data_AF-A0A0B4EDN6-F1
#
_entry.id   AF-A0A0B4EDN6-F1
#
_cell.length_a   1.000
_cell.length_b   1.000
_cell.length_c   1.000
_cell.angle_alpha   90.00
_cell.angle_beta   90.00
_cell.angle_gamma   90.00
#
_symmetry.space_group_name_H-M   'P 1'
#
loop_
_entity.id
_entity.type
_entity.pdbx_description
1 polymer ?
#
loop_
_entity_poly.entity_id
_entity_poly.type
_entity_poly.pdbx_seq_one_letter_code
_entity_poly.pdbx_strand_id
1 'polypeptide(L)'
;ACIAGCSMGAVVGGIYAAGKLDEYRNWIESLDYLDVLRLVDVSFRLGAIRGEKVFGQIRKIVGEINIEELRIPYTAVATDLTNQQEIWFQEGCLHQAMRASAAIPSLFTPVMQGNRMLVDGGLL
;
A
#
# COMPACT_ATOMS: atom_id res chain seq x y z
N ALA A 1 11.74 7.02 17.81
CA ALA A 1 11.36 5.76 17.14
C ALA A 1 10.99 6.08 15.69
N CYS A 2 11.26 5.19 14.75
CA CYS A 2 10.87 5.31 13.34
C CYS A 2 10.22 4.00 12.87
N ILE A 3 9.51 4.05 11.73
CA ILE A 3 8.84 2.91 11.12
C ILE A 3 9.32 2.77 9.68
N ALA A 4 9.84 1.60 9.34
CA ALA A 4 10.09 1.21 7.97
C ALA A 4 9.29 -0.05 7.67
N GLY A 5 8.67 -0.11 6.49
CA GLY A 5 7.84 -1.25 6.10
C GLY A 5 7.96 -1.57 4.62
N CYS A 6 7.71 -2.83 4.29
CA CYS A 6 7.60 -3.36 2.93
C CYS A 6 6.24 -4.07 2.79
N SER A 7 5.60 -3.95 1.63
CA SER A 7 4.31 -4.57 1.34
C SER A 7 3.23 -4.19 2.38
N MET A 8 2.51 -5.19 2.90
CA MET A 8 1.54 -5.01 3.98
C MET A 8 2.14 -4.37 5.25
N GLY A 9 3.43 -4.58 5.52
CA GLY A 9 4.14 -3.92 6.62
C GLY A 9 4.23 -2.40 6.42
N ALA A 10 4.41 -1.94 5.18
CA ALA A 10 4.35 -0.52 4.84
C ALA A 10 2.93 0.03 5.05
N VAL A 11 1.92 -0.72 4.61
CA VAL A 11 0.51 -0.33 4.77
C VAL A 11 0.14 -0.16 6.25
N VAL A 12 0.35 -1.19 7.06
CA VAL A 12 0.02 -1.16 8.49
C VAL A 12 0.88 -0.15 9.24
N GLY A 13 2.18 -0.08 8.92
CA GLY A 13 3.11 0.88 9.49
C GLY A 13 2.73 2.34 9.20
N GLY A 14 2.31 2.63 7.96
CA GLY A 14 1.87 3.96 7.53
C GLY A 14 0.56 4.37 8.20
N ILE A 15 -0.41 3.45 8.30
CA ILE A 15 -1.67 3.66 9.03
C ILE A 15 -1.41 3.94 10.51
N TYR A 16 -0.50 3.18 11.13
CA TYR A 16 -0.12 3.41 12.52
C TYR A 16 0.61 4.74 12.71
N ALA A 17 1.54 5.10 11.83
CA ALA A 17 2.22 6.39 11.84
C ALA A 17 1.24 7.57 11.68
N ALA A 18 0.15 7.38 10.94
CA ALA A 18 -0.94 8.34 10.78
C ALA A 18 -1.89 8.40 11.99
N GLY A 19 -1.73 7.51 12.99
CA GLY A 19 -2.60 7.42 14.15
C GLY A 19 -3.99 6.86 13.82
N LYS A 20 -4.10 6.04 12.78
CA LYS A 20 -5.37 5.52 12.22
C LYS A 20 -5.55 4.02 12.35
N LEU A 21 -4.77 3.39 13.22
CA LEU A 21 -4.75 1.93 13.37
C LEU A 21 -6.05 1.39 13.95
N ASP A 22 -6.68 2.10 14.88
CA ASP A 22 -7.93 1.66 15.50
C ASP A 22 -9.10 1.72 14.50
N GLU A 23 -9.20 2.78 13.70
CA GLU A 23 -10.21 2.85 12.63
C GLU A 23 -10.00 1.77 11.57
N TYR A 24 -8.75 1.48 11.20
CA TYR A 24 -8.43 0.41 10.26
C TYR A 24 -8.76 -0.98 10.81
N ARG A 25 -8.43 -1.24 12.08
CA ARG A 25 -8.78 -2.50 12.76
C ARG A 25 -10.29 -2.71 12.79
N ASN A 26 -11.05 -1.71 13.25
CA ASN A 26 -12.51 -1.79 13.32
C ASN A 26 -13.13 -2.06 11.95
N TRP A 27 -12.57 -1.47 10.89
CA TRP A 27 -13.01 -1.76 9.52
C TRP A 27 -12.73 -3.22 9.15
N ILE A 28 -11.50 -3.72 9.32
CA ILE A 28 -11.17 -5.12 8.99
C ILE A 28 -12.04 -6.11 9.77
N GLU A 29 -12.22 -5.90 11.07
CA GLU A 29 -12.99 -6.78 11.94
C GLU A 29 -14.49 -6.80 11.61
N SER A 30 -14.98 -5.78 10.89
CA SER A 30 -16.37 -5.70 10.43
C SER A 30 -16.65 -6.45 9.13
N LEU A 31 -15.61 -6.91 8.42
CA LEU A 31 -15.77 -7.54 7.10
C LEU A 31 -16.18 -9.01 7.24
N ASP A 32 -17.17 -9.41 6.45
CA ASP A 32 -17.47 -10.82 6.23
C ASP A 32 -16.66 -11.42 5.06
N TYR A 33 -16.79 -12.73 4.84
CA TYR A 33 -16.10 -13.43 3.74
C TYR A 33 -16.48 -12.89 2.35
N LEU A 34 -17.72 -12.44 2.15
CA LEU A 34 -18.18 -11.89 0.87
C LEU A 34 -17.58 -10.50 0.62
N ASP A 35 -17.46 -9.69 1.65
CA ASP A 35 -16.84 -8.38 1.59
C ASP A 35 -15.35 -8.47 1.30
N VAL A 36 -14.64 -9.40 1.94
CA VAL A 36 -13.24 -9.69 1.63
C VAL A 36 -13.08 -10.08 0.16
N LEU A 37 -13.95 -10.97 -0.36
CA LEU A 37 -13.89 -11.39 -1.77
C LEU A 37 -14.18 -10.23 -2.74
N ARG A 38 -15.11 -9.33 -2.40
CA ARG A 38 -15.41 -8.13 -3.19
C ARG A 38 -14.29 -7.11 -3.20
N LEU A 39 -13.58 -6.98 -2.10
CA LEU A 39 -12.45 -6.07 -1.92
C LEU A 39 -11.20 -6.51 -2.69
N VAL A 40 -10.98 -7.82 -2.77
CA VAL A 40 -9.86 -8.45 -3.49
C VAL A 40 -9.98 -8.30 -5.03
N ASP A 41 -11.05 -7.68 -5.56
CA ASP A 41 -11.19 -7.20 -6.95
C ASP A 41 -10.47 -8.06 -8.01
N VAL A 42 -10.82 -9.36 -8.04
CA VAL A 42 -10.22 -10.37 -8.92
C VAL A 42 -10.61 -10.05 -10.36
N SER A 43 -9.73 -9.39 -11.09
CA SER A 43 -9.90 -9.15 -12.52
C SER A 43 -9.56 -10.43 -13.28
N PHE A 44 -10.60 -11.15 -13.70
CA PHE A 44 -10.54 -12.41 -14.46
C PHE A 44 -9.81 -12.33 -15.82
N ARG A 45 -9.37 -11.15 -16.28
CA ARG A 45 -8.73 -11.03 -17.60
C ARG A 45 -7.25 -11.40 -17.62
N LEU A 46 -6.55 -11.43 -16.48
CA LEU A 46 -5.09 -11.62 -16.43
C LEU A 46 -4.53 -12.25 -15.13
N GLY A 47 -5.37 -12.69 -14.19
CA GLY A 47 -4.88 -13.26 -12.91
C GLY A 47 -4.36 -12.22 -11.90
N ALA A 48 -4.60 -10.93 -12.13
CA ALA A 48 -4.22 -9.83 -11.24
C ALA A 48 -5.42 -9.26 -10.45
N ILE A 49 -5.28 -9.17 -9.13
CA ILE A 49 -6.04 -8.40 -8.14
C ILE A 49 -5.69 -6.91 -8.24
N ARG A 50 -6.62 -6.05 -8.65
CA ARG A 50 -6.28 -4.61 -8.80
C ARG A 50 -6.08 -3.85 -7.49
N GLY A 51 -6.67 -4.32 -6.39
CA GLY A 51 -6.54 -3.69 -5.07
C GLY A 51 -7.23 -2.32 -4.91
N GLU A 52 -7.83 -1.77 -5.98
CA GLU A 52 -8.40 -0.41 -5.99
C GLU A 52 -9.42 -0.20 -4.87
N LYS A 53 -10.25 -1.20 -4.60
CA LYS A 53 -11.28 -1.10 -3.55
C LYS A 53 -10.67 -1.08 -2.15
N VAL A 54 -9.70 -1.95 -1.87
CA VAL A 54 -8.98 -1.99 -0.59
C VAL A 54 -8.25 -0.67 -0.37
N PHE A 55 -7.43 -0.25 -1.34
CA PHE A 55 -6.68 1.00 -1.23
C PHE A 55 -7.58 2.22 -1.21
N GLY A 56 -8.74 2.18 -1.88
CA GLY A 56 -9.75 3.23 -1.79
C GLY A 56 -10.35 3.37 -0.39
N GLN A 57 -10.57 2.27 0.34
CA GLN A 57 -11.03 2.32 1.74
C GLN A 57 -9.91 2.78 2.68
N ILE A 58 -8.68 2.28 2.50
CA ILE A 58 -7.52 2.76 3.26
C ILE A 58 -7.36 4.28 3.11
N ARG A 59 -7.49 4.81 1.89
CA ARG A 59 -7.46 6.26 1.64
C ARG A 59 -8.53 7.02 2.41
N LYS A 60 -9.75 6.49 2.49
CA LYS A 60 -10.83 7.12 3.27
C LYS A 60 -10.56 7.13 4.77
N ILE A 61 -9.94 6.08 5.30
CA ILE A 61 -9.61 5.95 6.72
C ILE A 61 -8.46 6.88 7.09
N VAL A 62 -7.40 6.89 6.26
CA VAL A 62 -6.18 7.66 6.53
C VAL A 62 -6.34 9.14 6.16
N GLY A 63 -7.11 9.44 5.11
CA GLY A 63 -7.23 10.79 4.54
C GLY A 63 -6.11 11.14 3.57
N GLU A 64 -6.06 12.42 3.18
CA GLU A 64 -4.98 12.98 2.37
C GLU A 64 -3.89 13.50 3.32
N ILE A 65 -2.87 12.67 3.55
CA ILE A 65 -1.73 13.00 4.41
C ILE A 65 -0.45 12.75 3.62
N ASN A 66 0.53 13.65 3.75
CA ASN A 66 1.87 13.40 3.24
C ASN A 66 2.78 12.78 4.31
N ILE A 67 3.79 12.01 3.89
CA ILE A 67 4.69 11.29 4.78
C ILE A 67 5.42 12.24 5.74
N GLU A 68 5.85 13.39 5.25
CA GLU A 68 6.58 14.39 6.04
C GLU A 68 5.73 15.06 7.13
N GLU A 69 4.40 14.91 7.08
CA GLU A 69 3.47 15.44 8.09
C GLU A 69 3.23 14.47 9.25
N LEU A 70 3.75 13.23 9.14
CA LEU A 70 3.56 12.20 10.15
C LEU A 70 4.37 12.49 11.41
N ARG A 71 3.78 12.19 12.57
CA ARG A 71 4.46 12.35 13.87
C ARG A 71 5.60 11.36 14.06
N ILE A 72 5.52 10.20 13.41
CA ILE A 72 6.53 9.14 13.45
C ILE A 72 7.21 9.11 12.07
N PRO A 73 8.54 9.26 11.99
CA PRO A 73 9.27 9.11 10.73
C PRO A 73 8.94 7.75 10.09
N TYR A 74 8.48 7.80 8.85
CA TYR A 74 7.97 6.65 8.11
C TYR A 74 8.73 6.45 6.80
N THR A 75 8.98 5.19 6.43
CA THR A 75 9.55 4.81 5.15
C THR A 75 8.80 3.63 4.57
N ALA A 76 8.26 3.79 3.36
CA ALA A 76 7.74 2.68 2.57
C ALA A 76 8.83 2.19 1.61
N VAL A 77 9.11 0.89 1.62
CA VAL A 77 10.08 0.27 0.71
C VAL A 77 9.32 -0.47 -0.39
N ALA A 78 9.59 -0.14 -1.64
CA ALA A 78 9.11 -0.88 -2.82
C ALA A 78 10.31 -1.37 -3.63
N THR A 79 10.08 -2.30 -4.56
CA THR A 79 11.12 -2.73 -5.51
C THR A 79 10.77 -2.26 -6.91
N ASP A 80 11.74 -1.65 -7.58
CA ASP A 80 11.69 -1.39 -9.01
C ASP A 80 12.27 -2.60 -9.74
N LEU A 81 11.40 -3.46 -10.27
CA LEU A 81 11.83 -4.62 -11.06
C LEU A 81 12.48 -4.25 -12.39
N THR A 82 12.23 -3.07 -12.93
CA THR A 82 12.83 -2.64 -14.20
C THR A 82 14.32 -2.39 -14.00
N ASN A 83 14.66 -1.76 -12.88
CA ASN A 83 16.03 -1.36 -12.54
C ASN A 83 16.68 -2.25 -11.46
N GLN A 84 15.98 -3.27 -10.97
CA GLN A 84 16.43 -4.20 -9.93
C GLN A 84 16.96 -3.49 -8.67
N GLN A 85 16.24 -2.47 -8.21
CA GLN A 85 16.65 -1.64 -7.07
C GLN A 85 15.48 -1.38 -6.12
N GLU A 86 15.80 -1.09 -4.87
CA GLU A 86 14.81 -0.62 -3.90
C GLU A 86 14.51 0.87 -4.12
N ILE A 87 13.23 1.23 -3.92
CA ILE A 87 12.77 2.61 -3.86
C ILE A 87 12.24 2.86 -2.46
N TRP A 88 12.76 3.90 -1.82
CA TRP A 88 12.38 4.28 -0.47
C TRP A 88 11.57 5.57 -0.51
N PHE A 89 10.28 5.47 -0.16
CA PHE A 89 9.40 6.61 -0.07
C PHE A 89 9.43 7.19 1.34
N GLN A 90 9.96 8.41 1.46
CA GLN A 90 10.10 9.15 2.72
C GLN A 90 9.38 10.51 2.67
N GLU A 91 8.84 10.90 1.52
CA GLU A 91 8.15 12.17 1.28
C GLU A 91 7.01 12.00 0.27
N GLY A 92 6.03 12.91 0.31
CA GLY A 92 4.88 12.91 -0.59
C GLY A 92 3.69 12.09 -0.07
N CYS A 93 2.73 11.79 -0.94
CA CYS A 93 1.46 11.19 -0.54
C CYS A 93 1.62 9.80 0.10
N LEU A 94 1.22 9.67 1.37
CA LEU A 94 1.33 8.43 2.14
C LEU A 94 0.58 7.27 1.46
N HIS A 95 -0.61 7.52 0.95
CA HIS A 95 -1.43 6.52 0.26
C HIS A 95 -0.72 5.94 -0.97
N GLN A 96 -0.09 6.79 -1.77
CA GLN A 96 0.63 6.36 -2.98
C GLN A 96 1.86 5.53 -2.61
N ALA A 97 2.61 5.96 -1.59
CA ALA A 97 3.77 5.22 -1.10
C ALA A 97 3.41 3.81 -0.57
N MET A 98 2.34 3.72 0.24
CA MET A 98 1.82 2.43 0.72
C MET A 98 1.39 1.52 -0.44
N ARG A 99 0.68 2.09 -1.42
CA ARG A 99 0.22 1.35 -2.60
C ARG A 99 1.38 0.87 -3.48
N ALA A 100 2.39 1.70 -3.70
CA ALA A 100 3.57 1.33 -4.47
C ALA A 100 4.35 0.19 -3.79
N SER A 101 4.51 0.26 -2.47
CA SER A 101 5.17 -0.77 -1.66
C SER A 101 4.47 -2.14 -1.68
N ALA A 102 3.14 -2.15 -1.75
CA ALA A 102 2.32 -3.37 -1.74
C ALA A 102 1.93 -3.90 -3.14
N ALA A 103 2.47 -3.33 -4.21
CA ALA A 103 2.10 -3.68 -5.58
C ALA A 103 2.78 -4.98 -6.06
N ILE A 104 2.41 -6.16 -5.57
CA ILE A 104 3.06 -7.43 -5.97
C ILE A 104 2.84 -7.67 -7.48
N PRO A 105 3.85 -7.88 -8.33
CA PRO A 105 3.67 -8.00 -9.79
C PRO A 105 2.81 -9.19 -10.22
N SER A 106 2.68 -10.22 -9.38
CA SER A 106 1.89 -11.42 -9.66
C SER A 106 0.45 -11.34 -9.16
N LEU A 107 0.14 -10.40 -8.26
CA LEU A 107 -1.21 -10.22 -7.71
C LEU A 107 -1.74 -8.82 -8.01
N PHE A 108 -0.97 -7.77 -8.20
CA PHE A 108 -1.45 -6.41 -8.44
C PHE A 108 -1.04 -5.88 -9.81
N THR A 109 -1.95 -5.10 -10.43
CA THR A 109 -1.60 -4.38 -11.66
C THR A 109 -0.47 -3.40 -11.33
N PRO A 110 0.67 -3.45 -12.05
CA PRO A 110 1.81 -2.58 -11.77
C PRO A 110 1.41 -1.10 -11.75
N VAL A 111 1.97 -0.34 -10.81
CA VAL A 111 1.70 1.11 -10.75
C VAL A 111 2.63 1.82 -11.72
N MET A 112 2.05 2.62 -12.62
CA MET A 112 2.79 3.49 -13.51
C MET A 112 3.00 4.85 -12.85
N GLN A 113 4.25 5.22 -12.58
CA GLN A 113 4.61 6.56 -12.12
C GLN A 113 5.59 7.18 -13.12
N GLY A 114 5.07 8.07 -13.97
CA GLY A 114 5.81 8.55 -15.15
C GLY A 114 6.13 7.40 -16.11
N ASN A 115 7.42 7.24 -16.45
CA ASN A 115 7.92 6.13 -17.28
C ASN A 115 8.32 4.88 -16.47
N ARG A 116 8.02 4.82 -15.17
CA ARG A 116 8.43 3.72 -14.30
C ARG A 116 7.27 2.81 -13.96
N MET A 117 7.55 1.51 -13.96
CA MET A 117 6.64 0.46 -13.53
C MET A 117 7.10 -0.05 -12.16
N LEU A 118 6.26 0.13 -11.14
CA LEU A 118 6.59 -0.14 -9.74
C LEU A 118 5.88 -1.39 -9.21
N VAL A 119 6.59 -2.17 -8.38
CA VAL A 119 6.06 -3.40 -7.78
C VAL A 119 6.58 -3.67 -6.34
N ASP A 120 6.10 -4.72 -5.68
CA ASP A 120 6.41 -5.09 -4.29
C ASP A 120 7.85 -5.59 -4.08
N GLY A 121 8.39 -5.29 -2.90
CA GLY A 121 9.76 -5.56 -2.49
C GLY A 121 10.10 -6.97 -2.04
N GLY A 122 9.13 -7.87 -1.89
CA GLY A 122 9.37 -9.27 -1.50
C GLY A 122 9.94 -10.20 -2.58
N LEU A 123 10.39 -9.66 -3.72
CA LEU A 123 10.87 -10.44 -4.88
C LEU A 123 12.39 -10.51 -5.05
N LEU A 124 13.15 -9.94 -4.09
CA LEU A 124 14.60 -10.13 -4.00
C LEU A 124 14.94 -11.36 -3.15
#